data_AF-A0A6A1WGK1-F1
#
_entry.id   AF-A0A6A1WGK1-F1
#
_cell.length_a   1.000
_cell.length_b   1.000
_cell.length_c   1.000
_cell.angle_alpha   90.00
_cell.angle_beta   90.00
_cell.angle_gamma   90.00
#
_symmetry.space_group_name_H-M   'P 1'
#
loop_
_entity.id
_entity.type
_entity.pdbx_description
1 polymer ?
#
loop_
_entity_poly.entity_id
_entity_poly.type
_entity_poly.pdbx_seq_one_letter_code
_entity_poly.pdbx_strand_id
1 'polypeptide(L)'
;MVSDPPASFKNDDVLGITNVKLLLNLSKIIKDNDDRKVQRVAGMIKIIDDVKSRIEKSHSPATKKEFRRCNTDLRRNVPRDKKPDEPLTDEKEIRLRKELNASLAARKSLEMLCSSLGKEKEIMASELARKVHELSGMEELINDLKAQNEMLLAKVQTCGDEHKERKYGKGETQGNAGLQERNRELSKQLVKSLEGYRSLKRKLKDAKDENIGIFGTMEELGKEVRAGLARIRSSFRQRMVSGDEQPGDSEEKISALERMFESFNMKISKYGHKKNERVEPKAEIKAAESSVLA
;
A
#
# COMPACT_ATOMS: atom_id res chain seq x y z
N MET A 1 -11.43 -51.76 15.00
CA MET A 1 -10.34 -50.94 14.43
C MET A 1 -10.91 -50.28 13.19
N VAL A 2 -11.60 -49.13 13.31
CA VAL A 2 -11.04 -47.76 13.28
C VAL A 2 -10.06 -47.59 12.12
N SER A 3 -10.49 -46.88 11.07
CA SER A 3 -9.75 -45.77 10.46
C SER A 3 -10.59 -45.11 9.34
N ASP A 4 -10.47 -43.79 9.30
CA ASP A 4 -11.38 -42.78 8.75
C ASP A 4 -11.39 -42.62 7.22
N PRO A 5 -12.39 -41.91 6.65
CA PRO A 5 -12.35 -41.42 5.27
C PRO A 5 -11.51 -40.14 5.13
N PRO A 6 -10.84 -39.89 3.99
CA PRO A 6 -10.05 -38.68 3.79
C PRO A 6 -10.95 -37.47 3.49
N ALA A 7 -10.78 -36.44 4.31
CA ALA A 7 -11.37 -35.12 4.11
C ALA A 7 -10.62 -34.38 2.98
N SER A 8 -11.26 -34.24 1.82
CA SER A 8 -10.75 -33.42 0.72
C SER A 8 -11.67 -32.24 0.44
N PHE A 9 -11.74 -31.24 1.32
CA PHE A 9 -12.25 -29.92 0.97
C PHE A 9 -11.67 -28.85 1.90
N LYS A 10 -11.42 -27.66 1.32
CA LYS A 10 -10.98 -26.37 1.92
C LYS A 10 -9.53 -25.95 1.68
N ASN A 11 -9.11 -25.91 0.41
CA ASN A 11 -7.96 -25.07 0.00
C ASN A 11 -8.37 -23.83 -0.83
N ASP A 12 -9.64 -23.72 -1.25
CA ASP A 12 -10.09 -22.63 -2.14
C ASP A 12 -10.46 -21.32 -1.40
N ASP A 13 -10.86 -21.40 -0.13
CA ASP A 13 -11.25 -20.21 0.66
C ASP A 13 -10.05 -19.31 1.01
N VAL A 14 -8.86 -19.89 1.18
CA VAL A 14 -7.63 -19.16 1.55
C VAL A 14 -7.06 -18.42 0.34
N LEU A 15 -7.19 -18.99 -0.87
CA LEU A 15 -6.76 -18.36 -2.11
C LEU A 15 -7.68 -17.18 -2.47
N GLY A 16 -9.00 -17.32 -2.27
CA GLY A 16 -9.98 -16.26 -2.50
C GLY A 16 -9.79 -15.04 -1.60
N ILE A 17 -9.59 -15.24 -0.29
CA ILE A 17 -9.41 -14.14 0.68
C ILE A 17 -8.09 -13.38 0.43
N THR A 18 -7.03 -14.10 0.06
CA THR A 18 -5.71 -13.51 -0.23
C THR A 18 -5.74 -12.67 -1.51
N ASN A 19 -6.45 -13.14 -2.54
CA ASN A 19 -6.61 -12.41 -3.80
C ASN A 19 -7.50 -11.16 -3.66
N VAL A 20 -8.57 -11.23 -2.88
CA VAL A 20 -9.44 -10.06 -2.60
C VAL A 20 -8.68 -9.00 -1.80
N LYS A 21 -7.81 -9.41 -0.86
CA LYS A 21 -6.96 -8.48 -0.10
C LYS A 21 -5.88 -7.82 -0.97
N LEU A 22 -5.30 -8.56 -1.91
CA LEU A 22 -4.37 -8.01 -2.91
C LEU A 22 -5.07 -7.01 -3.85
N LEU A 23 -6.29 -7.31 -4.31
CA LEU A 23 -7.11 -6.41 -5.13
C LEU A 23 -7.52 -5.13 -4.37
N LEU A 24 -7.87 -5.24 -3.09
CA LEU A 24 -8.17 -4.10 -2.23
C LEU A 24 -6.92 -3.23 -1.97
N ASN A 25 -5.75 -3.83 -1.82
CA ASN A 25 -4.50 -3.09 -1.68
C ASN A 25 -4.07 -2.43 -3.00
N LEU A 26 -4.23 -3.10 -4.14
CA LEU A 26 -3.93 -2.53 -5.46
C LEU A 26 -4.84 -1.35 -5.79
N SER A 27 -6.14 -1.45 -5.50
CA SER A 27 -7.09 -0.35 -5.71
C SER A 27 -6.81 0.85 -4.78
N LYS A 28 -6.36 0.62 -3.55
CA LYS A 28 -5.94 1.68 -2.62
C LYS A 28 -4.66 2.39 -3.07
N ILE A 29 -3.69 1.65 -3.64
CA ILE A 29 -2.45 2.21 -4.23
C ILE A 29 -2.72 3.02 -5.51
N ILE A 30 -3.75 2.65 -6.27
CA ILE A 30 -4.14 3.40 -7.49
C ILE A 30 -4.83 4.72 -7.12
N LYS A 31 -5.57 4.77 -6.00
CA LYS A 31 -6.36 5.93 -5.58
C LYS A 31 -5.54 7.04 -4.89
N ASP A 32 -4.43 6.70 -4.24
CA ASP A 32 -3.59 7.67 -3.47
C ASP A 32 -2.37 8.21 -4.25
N ASN A 33 -2.27 7.95 -5.57
CA ASN A 33 -1.01 8.18 -6.33
C ASN A 33 -1.19 9.11 -7.54
N ASP A 34 -2.30 9.84 -7.61
CA ASP A 34 -2.59 10.71 -8.75
C ASP A 34 -1.75 11.99 -8.71
N ASP A 35 -1.62 12.63 -7.55
CA ASP A 35 -0.82 13.86 -7.40
C ASP A 35 0.66 13.65 -7.74
N ARG A 36 1.20 12.47 -7.39
CA ARG A 36 2.60 12.10 -7.68
C ARG A 36 2.83 11.71 -9.14
N LYS A 37 1.77 11.29 -9.85
CA LYS A 37 1.80 11.10 -11.31
C LYS A 37 1.68 12.45 -12.02
N VAL A 38 0.77 13.31 -11.57
CA VAL A 38 0.59 14.68 -12.09
C VAL A 38 1.88 15.49 -11.94
N GLN A 39 2.55 15.43 -10.78
CA GLN A 39 3.85 16.08 -10.56
C GLN A 39 4.95 15.54 -11.48
N ARG A 40 4.99 14.22 -11.73
CA ARG A 40 5.96 13.62 -12.67
C ARG A 40 5.68 14.04 -14.11
N VAL A 41 4.42 14.02 -14.54
CA VAL A 41 4.01 14.44 -15.88
C VAL A 41 4.28 15.93 -16.09
N ALA A 42 3.97 16.78 -15.11
CA ALA A 42 4.31 18.20 -15.15
C ALA A 42 5.83 18.44 -15.24
N GLY A 43 6.63 17.65 -14.51
CA GLY A 43 8.10 17.66 -14.62
C GLY A 43 8.59 17.26 -16.01
N MET A 44 8.03 16.20 -16.61
CA MET A 44 8.38 15.76 -17.96
C MET A 44 8.00 16.79 -19.02
N ILE A 45 6.83 17.43 -18.91
CA ILE A 45 6.41 18.51 -19.82
C ILE A 45 7.39 19.69 -19.74
N LYS A 46 7.82 20.08 -18.54
CA LYS A 46 8.78 21.17 -18.35
C LYS A 46 10.15 20.87 -18.99
N ILE A 47 10.62 19.63 -18.92
CA ILE A 47 11.86 19.20 -19.59
C ILE A 47 11.69 19.26 -21.12
N ILE A 48 10.55 18.80 -21.64
CA ILE A 48 10.26 18.85 -23.08
C ILE A 48 10.19 20.30 -23.57
N ASP A 49 9.56 21.20 -22.82
CA ASP A 49 9.49 22.62 -23.15
C ASP A 49 10.86 23.30 -23.09
N ASP A 50 11.71 22.96 -22.11
CA ASP A 50 13.08 23.46 -22.06
C ASP A 50 13.89 23.01 -23.28
N VAL A 51 13.83 21.72 -23.63
CA VAL A 51 14.49 21.17 -24.82
C VAL A 51 13.96 21.82 -26.10
N LYS A 52 12.63 22.01 -26.22
CA LYS A 52 12.00 22.69 -27.35
C LYS A 52 12.47 24.13 -27.48
N SER A 53 12.54 24.86 -26.37
CA SER A 53 13.03 26.25 -26.36
C SER A 53 14.51 26.35 -26.74
N ARG A 54 15.32 25.37 -26.36
CA ARG A 54 16.75 25.30 -26.74
C ARG A 54 16.91 25.00 -28.22
N ILE A 55 16.11 24.08 -28.78
CA ILE A 55 16.08 23.75 -30.20
C ILE A 55 15.62 24.95 -31.03
N GLU A 56 14.59 25.66 -30.60
CA GLU A 56 14.08 26.85 -31.29
C GLU A 56 15.09 28.00 -31.28
N LYS A 57 15.80 28.20 -30.17
CA LYS A 57 16.92 29.16 -30.09
C LYS A 57 18.09 28.78 -30.99
N SER A 58 18.45 27.50 -31.09
CA SER A 58 19.49 27.02 -32.00
C SER A 58 19.04 26.86 -33.46
N HIS A 59 17.74 26.96 -33.75
CA HIS A 59 17.17 27.05 -35.10
C HIS A 59 16.86 28.47 -35.57
N SER A 60 17.23 29.51 -34.80
CA SER A 60 17.22 30.87 -35.36
C SER A 60 18.09 30.86 -36.63
N PRO A 61 17.64 31.46 -37.75
CA PRO A 61 18.42 31.54 -38.97
C PRO A 61 19.53 32.58 -38.76
N ALA A 62 20.53 32.22 -37.94
CA ALA A 62 21.82 32.84 -37.95
C ALA A 62 22.37 32.62 -39.36
N THR A 63 22.37 33.73 -40.11
CA THR A 63 23.09 33.97 -41.36
C THR A 63 24.10 32.86 -41.67
N LYS A 64 23.75 32.03 -42.65
CA LYS A 64 24.65 31.04 -43.24
C LYS A 64 25.91 31.75 -43.74
N LYS A 65 26.93 31.88 -42.89
CA LYS A 65 28.31 32.03 -43.36
C LYS A 65 28.71 30.67 -43.90
N GLU A 66 28.34 30.48 -45.15
CA GLU A 66 28.77 29.40 -46.00
C GLU A 66 30.31 29.41 -46.03
N PHE A 67 30.94 28.39 -45.43
CA PHE A 67 32.34 28.10 -45.66
C PHE A 67 32.48 27.70 -47.12
N ARG A 68 32.78 28.68 -47.99
CA ARG A 68 33.15 28.43 -49.38
C ARG A 68 34.36 27.51 -49.40
N ARG A 69 34.09 26.24 -49.67
CA ARG A 69 35.08 25.25 -50.06
C ARG A 69 35.81 25.80 -51.28
N CYS A 70 37.13 25.90 -51.13
CA CYS A 70 38.17 25.87 -52.16
C CYS A 70 37.74 26.27 -53.58
N ASN A 71 38.23 27.44 -54.02
CA ASN A 71 38.27 27.88 -55.42
C ASN A 71 39.00 26.85 -56.31
N THR A 72 38.29 25.82 -56.75
CA THR A 72 38.71 24.85 -57.77
C THR A 72 37.77 24.83 -58.97
N ASP A 73 37.00 25.91 -59.18
CA ASP A 73 36.41 26.18 -60.48
C ASP A 73 37.45 26.90 -61.35
N LEU A 74 38.44 26.14 -61.79
CA LEU A 74 39.30 26.54 -62.91
C LEU A 74 38.41 26.66 -64.15
N ARG A 75 37.97 27.89 -64.44
CA ARG A 75 37.43 28.23 -65.76
C ARG A 75 38.41 27.72 -66.83
N ARG A 76 37.91 26.82 -67.67
CA ARG A 76 38.55 26.31 -68.88
C ARG A 76 38.77 27.47 -69.86
N ASN A 77 39.93 28.12 -69.78
CA ASN A 77 40.34 29.08 -70.80
C ASN A 77 40.76 28.29 -72.05
N VAL A 78 39.93 28.37 -73.09
CA VAL A 78 40.24 27.88 -74.44
C VAL A 78 41.28 28.84 -75.06
N PRO A 79 42.45 28.37 -75.51
CA PRO A 79 43.37 29.21 -76.27
C PRO A 79 42.81 29.48 -77.66
N ARG A 80 42.58 30.75 -77.99
CA ARG A 80 42.19 31.16 -79.35
C ARG A 80 43.47 31.47 -80.12
N ASP A 81 43.78 30.62 -81.09
CA ASP A 81 44.84 30.84 -82.08
C ASP A 81 44.60 32.13 -82.86
N LYS A 82 45.56 33.06 -82.79
CA LYS A 82 45.98 33.97 -83.89
C LYS A 82 47.43 34.45 -83.64
N LYS A 83 48.32 34.13 -84.58
CA LYS A 83 49.54 34.89 -84.95
C LYS A 83 49.43 35.17 -86.47
N PRO A 84 49.98 36.27 -87.04
CA PRO A 84 51.44 36.56 -87.19
C PRO A 84 51.78 38.07 -87.00
N ASP A 85 52.99 38.65 -87.00
CA ASP A 85 54.38 38.30 -87.37
C ASP A 85 55.36 39.36 -86.75
N GLU A 86 56.66 39.00 -86.62
CA GLU A 86 57.90 39.82 -86.37
C GLU A 86 58.15 40.55 -85.00
N PRO A 87 59.42 40.81 -84.57
CA PRO A 87 60.74 40.27 -84.92
C PRO A 87 61.39 39.45 -83.75
N LEU A 88 62.25 38.49 -84.11
CA LEU A 88 62.78 37.41 -83.26
C LEU A 88 63.63 37.80 -82.03
N THR A 89 63.92 39.08 -81.83
CA THR A 89 64.72 39.57 -80.68
C THR A 89 63.85 40.09 -79.52
N ASP A 90 62.57 40.43 -79.76
CA ASP A 90 61.64 40.99 -78.75
C ASP A 90 60.70 39.91 -78.16
N GLU A 91 60.38 38.85 -78.90
CA GLU A 91 59.53 37.74 -78.38
C GLU A 91 60.14 37.05 -77.16
N LYS A 92 61.47 36.89 -77.12
CA LYS A 92 62.17 36.30 -75.98
C LYS A 92 62.07 37.21 -74.75
N GLU A 93 62.25 38.51 -74.93
CA GLU A 93 62.12 39.48 -73.83
C GLU A 93 60.69 39.57 -73.31
N ILE A 94 59.69 39.62 -74.19
CA ILE A 94 58.27 39.61 -73.83
C ILE A 94 57.91 38.32 -73.07
N ARG A 95 58.42 37.15 -73.50
CA ARG A 95 58.23 35.89 -72.78
C ARG A 95 58.87 35.92 -71.40
N LEU A 96 60.12 36.37 -71.29
CA LEU A 96 60.81 36.49 -69.99
C LEU A 96 60.08 37.45 -69.04
N ARG A 97 59.58 38.59 -69.53
CA ARG A 97 58.76 39.52 -68.73
C ARG A 97 57.44 38.88 -68.28
N LYS A 98 56.78 38.11 -69.14
CA LYS A 98 55.56 37.37 -68.79
C LYS A 98 55.84 36.29 -67.73
N GLU A 99 56.92 35.53 -67.89
CA GLU A 99 57.35 34.51 -66.93
C GLU A 99 57.73 35.11 -65.58
N LEU A 100 58.45 36.24 -65.57
CA LEU A 100 58.76 36.97 -64.34
C LEU A 100 57.50 37.44 -63.62
N ASN A 101 56.52 38.00 -64.35
CA ASN A 101 55.23 38.41 -63.77
C ASN A 101 54.43 37.21 -63.24
N ALA A 102 54.42 36.09 -63.97
CA ALA A 102 53.79 34.86 -63.52
C ALA A 102 54.47 34.31 -62.25
N SER A 103 55.80 34.34 -62.19
CA SER A 103 56.58 33.94 -61.01
C SER A 103 56.30 34.85 -59.81
N LEU A 104 56.19 36.16 -60.02
CA LEU A 104 55.85 37.11 -58.96
C LEU A 104 54.42 36.89 -58.45
N ALA A 105 53.47 36.61 -59.33
CA ALA A 105 52.10 36.28 -58.96
C ALA A 105 52.02 34.95 -58.19
N ALA A 106 52.75 33.92 -58.63
CA ALA A 106 52.85 32.64 -57.94
C ALA A 106 53.45 32.81 -56.54
N ARG A 107 54.52 33.61 -56.40
CA ARG A 107 55.14 33.91 -55.10
C ARG A 107 54.16 34.60 -54.14
N LYS A 108 53.43 35.63 -54.60
CA LYS A 108 52.41 36.30 -53.78
C LYS A 108 51.30 35.34 -53.37
N SER A 109 50.87 34.45 -54.29
CA SER A 109 49.87 33.43 -53.98
C SER A 109 50.35 32.46 -52.90
N LEU A 110 51.61 32.04 -52.96
CA LEU A 110 52.22 31.17 -51.95
C LEU A 110 52.34 31.88 -50.60
N GLU A 111 52.76 33.14 -50.59
CA GLU A 111 52.86 33.96 -49.38
C GLU A 111 51.50 34.11 -48.67
N MET A 112 50.42 34.34 -49.43
CA MET A 112 49.06 34.36 -48.90
C MET A 112 48.65 33.00 -48.31
N LEU A 113 48.98 31.89 -48.97
CA LEU A 113 48.67 30.55 -48.50
C LEU A 113 49.42 30.21 -47.20
N CYS A 114 50.72 30.51 -47.13
CA CYS A 114 51.52 30.32 -45.91
C CYS A 114 50.95 31.15 -44.75
N SER A 115 50.52 32.39 -45.02
CA SER A 115 49.89 33.27 -44.03
C SER A 115 48.54 32.73 -43.55
N SER A 116 47.68 32.22 -44.46
CA SER A 116 46.40 31.64 -44.07
C SER A 116 46.58 30.33 -43.30
N LEU A 117 47.54 29.49 -43.70
CA LEU A 117 47.85 28.23 -43.02
C LEU A 117 48.37 28.47 -41.59
N GLY A 118 49.18 29.53 -41.39
CA GLY A 118 49.62 29.94 -40.05
C GLY A 118 48.44 30.29 -39.13
N LYS A 119 47.45 31.04 -39.64
CA LYS A 119 46.23 31.39 -38.90
C LYS A 119 45.37 30.17 -38.59
N GLU A 120 45.22 29.25 -39.55
CA GLU A 120 44.47 28.00 -39.35
C GLU A 120 45.13 27.12 -38.29
N LYS A 121 46.48 27.04 -38.28
CA LYS A 121 47.24 26.35 -37.23
C LYS A 121 46.97 26.95 -35.84
N GLU A 122 46.94 28.27 -35.72
CA GLU A 122 46.65 28.96 -34.46
C GLU A 122 45.21 28.69 -33.99
N ILE A 123 44.24 28.74 -34.89
CA ILE A 123 42.84 28.39 -34.59
C ILE A 123 42.75 26.94 -34.09
N MET A 124 43.37 25.99 -34.80
CA MET A 124 43.37 24.57 -34.38
C MET A 124 44.04 24.38 -33.02
N ALA A 125 45.14 25.07 -32.74
CA ALA A 125 45.81 25.01 -31.44
C ALA A 125 44.90 25.53 -30.31
N SER A 126 44.19 26.64 -30.55
CA SER A 126 43.24 27.20 -29.57
C SER A 126 42.07 26.25 -29.31
N GLU A 127 41.54 25.61 -30.35
CA GLU A 127 40.44 24.65 -30.25
C GLU A 127 40.88 23.36 -29.54
N LEU A 128 42.10 22.87 -29.81
CA LEU A 128 42.68 21.75 -29.08
C LEU A 128 42.86 22.08 -27.60
N ALA A 129 43.39 23.25 -27.25
CA ALA A 129 43.53 23.67 -25.85
C ALA A 129 42.17 23.73 -25.13
N ARG A 130 41.15 24.27 -25.81
CA ARG A 130 39.78 24.30 -25.31
C ARG A 130 39.24 22.89 -25.07
N LYS A 131 39.46 21.97 -26.01
CA LYS A 131 39.04 20.56 -25.89
C LYS A 131 39.75 19.81 -24.78
N VAL A 132 41.04 20.04 -24.59
CA VAL A 132 41.80 19.48 -23.46
C VAL A 132 41.19 19.94 -22.14
N HIS A 133 40.90 21.23 -22.00
CA HIS A 133 40.27 21.75 -20.79
C HIS A 133 38.88 21.15 -20.52
N GLU A 134 38.04 21.03 -21.56
CA GLU A 134 36.73 20.36 -21.44
C GLU A 134 36.87 18.91 -20.99
N LEU A 135 37.82 18.16 -21.55
CA LEU A 135 38.07 16.76 -21.18
C LEU A 135 38.55 16.64 -19.73
N SER A 136 39.46 17.51 -19.28
CA SER A 136 39.91 17.55 -17.89
C SER A 136 38.75 17.81 -16.92
N GLY A 137 37.86 18.77 -17.22
CA GLY A 137 36.69 19.03 -16.38
C GLY A 137 35.69 17.85 -16.33
N MET A 138 35.53 17.12 -17.44
CA MET A 138 34.73 15.89 -17.44
C MET A 138 35.38 14.76 -16.63
N GLU A 139 36.70 14.65 -16.67
CA GLU A 139 37.45 13.65 -15.90
C GLU A 139 37.34 13.89 -14.39
N GLU A 140 37.42 15.14 -13.95
CA GLU A 140 37.17 15.53 -12.54
C GLU A 140 35.76 15.12 -12.09
N LEU A 141 34.72 15.43 -12.89
CA LEU A 141 33.35 15.03 -12.58
C LEU A 141 33.17 13.51 -12.50
N ILE A 142 33.84 12.76 -13.39
CA ILE A 142 33.84 11.29 -13.35
C ILE A 142 34.50 10.79 -12.07
N ASN A 143 35.60 11.39 -11.64
CA ASN A 143 36.29 11.02 -10.41
C ASN A 143 35.45 11.31 -9.16
N ASP A 144 34.77 12.45 -9.10
CA ASP A 144 33.84 12.78 -8.01
C ASP A 144 32.68 11.76 -7.93
N LEU A 145 32.09 11.41 -9.07
CA LEU A 145 31.02 10.41 -9.14
C LEU A 145 31.50 9.01 -8.73
N LYS A 146 32.72 8.62 -9.10
CA LYS A 146 33.33 7.37 -8.64
C LYS A 146 33.50 7.36 -7.12
N ALA A 147 34.04 8.43 -6.54
CA ALA A 147 34.21 8.55 -5.09
C ALA A 147 32.86 8.49 -4.34
N GLN A 148 31.81 9.14 -4.86
CA GLN A 148 30.46 9.04 -4.30
C GLN A 148 29.90 7.62 -4.37
N ASN A 149 30.06 6.95 -5.51
CA ASN A 149 29.61 5.57 -5.69
C ASN A 149 30.33 4.59 -4.75
N GLU A 150 31.64 4.75 -4.56
CA GLU A 150 32.42 3.95 -3.59
C GLU A 150 31.94 4.17 -2.17
N MET A 151 31.68 5.42 -1.78
CA MET A 151 31.12 5.76 -0.46
C MET A 151 29.73 5.14 -0.25
N LEU A 152 28.86 5.22 -1.25
CA LEU A 152 27.53 4.61 -1.19
C LEU A 152 27.61 3.08 -1.13
N LEU A 153 28.53 2.48 -1.89
CA LEU A 153 28.77 1.04 -1.86
C LEU A 153 29.24 0.60 -0.46
N ALA A 154 30.18 1.33 0.15
CA ALA A 154 30.63 1.08 1.51
C ALA A 154 29.46 1.18 2.51
N LYS A 155 28.62 2.21 2.42
CA LYS A 155 27.42 2.35 3.28
C LYS A 155 26.46 1.18 3.11
N VAL A 156 26.20 0.75 1.87
CA VAL A 156 25.33 -0.40 1.58
C VAL A 156 25.90 -1.68 2.17
N GLN A 157 27.21 -1.90 2.06
CA GLN A 157 27.89 -3.04 2.68
C GLN A 157 27.78 -2.99 4.21
N THR A 158 28.06 -1.85 4.83
CA THR A 158 27.89 -1.65 6.28
C THR A 158 26.45 -1.92 6.72
N CYS A 159 25.44 -1.38 6.03
CA CYS A 159 24.04 -1.69 6.33
C CYS A 159 23.73 -3.19 6.15
N GLY A 160 24.28 -3.81 5.10
CA GLY A 160 24.13 -5.24 4.86
C GLY A 160 24.70 -6.09 5.99
N ASP A 161 25.87 -5.71 6.51
CA ASP A 161 26.53 -6.41 7.59
C ASP A 161 25.89 -6.12 8.95
N GLU A 162 25.45 -4.88 9.23
CA GLU A 162 24.61 -4.56 10.39
C GLU A 162 23.32 -5.39 10.42
N HIS A 163 22.68 -5.59 9.27
CA HIS A 163 21.49 -6.44 9.18
C HIS A 163 21.80 -7.92 9.38
N LYS A 164 22.99 -8.40 9.01
CA LYS A 164 23.42 -9.77 9.34
C LYS A 164 23.76 -9.88 10.82
N GLU A 165 24.51 -8.95 11.39
CA GLU A 165 24.83 -8.93 12.81
C GLU A 165 23.58 -8.83 13.68
N ARG A 166 22.56 -8.05 13.30
CA ARG A 166 21.25 -8.06 13.99
C ARG A 166 20.51 -9.39 13.89
N LYS A 167 20.71 -10.17 12.81
CA LYS A 167 20.15 -11.52 12.68
C LYS A 167 20.90 -12.57 13.52
N TYR A 168 22.20 -12.39 13.74
CA TYR A 168 23.02 -13.26 14.61
C TYR A 168 23.08 -12.78 16.07
N GLY A 169 22.70 -11.53 16.33
CA GLY A 169 22.46 -10.97 17.64
C GLY A 169 21.21 -11.58 18.24
N LYS A 170 21.41 -12.52 19.17
CA LYS A 170 20.44 -13.34 19.90
C LYS A 170 19.28 -12.58 20.60
N GLY A 171 19.20 -11.25 20.47
CA GLY A 171 18.24 -10.38 21.17
C GLY A 171 17.00 -9.99 20.36
N GLU A 172 17.12 -9.57 19.09
CA GLU A 172 15.99 -8.95 18.38
C GLU A 172 14.99 -9.98 17.81
N THR A 173 15.47 -11.11 17.30
CA THR A 173 14.57 -12.17 16.79
C THR A 173 13.85 -12.89 17.92
N GLN A 174 14.53 -13.10 19.07
CA GLN A 174 13.93 -13.70 20.27
C GLN A 174 12.95 -12.73 20.96
N GLY A 175 13.28 -11.44 21.04
CA GLY A 175 12.39 -10.41 21.57
C GLY A 175 11.10 -10.29 20.75
N ASN A 176 11.20 -10.32 19.42
CA ASN A 176 10.03 -10.30 18.55
C ASN A 176 9.21 -11.60 18.65
N ALA A 177 9.85 -12.77 18.71
CA ALA A 177 9.16 -14.05 18.88
C ALA A 177 8.41 -14.15 20.23
N GLY A 178 9.05 -13.73 21.32
CA GLY A 178 8.42 -13.72 22.66
C GLY A 178 7.29 -12.71 22.76
N LEU A 179 7.40 -11.55 22.12
CA LEU A 179 6.31 -10.58 22.01
C LEU A 179 5.14 -11.16 21.18
N GLN A 180 5.43 -11.82 20.06
CA GLN A 180 4.43 -12.47 19.23
C GLN A 180 3.69 -13.60 19.97
N GLU A 181 4.41 -14.40 20.76
CA GLU A 181 3.83 -15.45 21.58
C GLU A 181 2.93 -14.88 22.69
N ARG A 182 3.38 -13.85 23.43
CA ARG A 182 2.53 -13.16 24.41
C ARG A 182 1.28 -12.58 23.77
N ASN A 183 1.41 -11.92 22.62
CA ASN A 183 0.28 -11.33 21.92
C ASN A 183 -0.74 -12.41 21.48
N ARG A 184 -0.24 -13.57 21.04
CA ARG A 184 -1.07 -14.74 20.72
C ARG A 184 -1.80 -15.26 21.95
N GLU A 185 -1.13 -15.37 23.10
CA GLU A 185 -1.77 -15.87 24.32
C GLU A 185 -2.80 -14.89 24.89
N LEU A 186 -2.49 -13.59 24.91
CA LEU A 186 -3.44 -12.54 25.28
C LEU A 186 -4.67 -12.55 24.36
N SER A 187 -4.48 -12.74 23.06
CA SER A 187 -5.59 -12.84 22.10
C SER A 187 -6.48 -14.06 22.39
N LYS A 188 -5.89 -15.22 22.75
CA LYS A 188 -6.67 -16.40 23.16
C LYS A 188 -7.44 -16.14 24.46
N GLN A 189 -6.81 -15.50 25.45
CA GLN A 189 -7.46 -15.16 26.71
C GLN A 189 -8.64 -14.20 26.49
N LEU A 190 -8.48 -13.21 25.61
CA LEU A 190 -9.54 -12.28 25.24
C LEU A 190 -10.73 -13.02 24.59
N VAL A 191 -10.47 -13.93 23.64
CA VAL A 191 -11.53 -14.74 23.01
C VAL A 191 -12.26 -15.59 24.04
N LYS A 192 -11.53 -16.28 24.94
CA LYS A 192 -12.13 -17.07 26.04
C LYS A 192 -13.00 -16.20 26.96
N SER A 193 -12.52 -15.00 27.32
CA SER A 193 -13.28 -14.06 28.13
C SER A 193 -14.56 -13.58 27.43
N LEU A 194 -14.48 -13.25 26.13
CA LEU A 194 -15.64 -12.86 25.33
C LEU A 194 -16.66 -13.99 25.18
N GLU A 195 -16.20 -15.23 24.99
CA GLU A 195 -17.06 -16.42 24.98
C GLU A 195 -17.73 -16.66 26.34
N GLY A 196 -16.98 -16.50 27.44
CA GLY A 196 -17.50 -16.54 28.80
C GLY A 196 -18.59 -15.50 29.03
N TYR A 197 -18.35 -14.25 28.63
CA TYR A 197 -19.34 -13.17 28.73
C TYR A 197 -20.59 -13.45 27.87
N ARG A 198 -20.43 -13.94 26.63
CA ARG A 198 -21.57 -14.35 25.78
C ARG A 198 -22.37 -15.50 26.39
N SER A 199 -21.70 -16.46 27.02
CA SER A 199 -22.34 -17.56 27.75
C SER A 199 -23.14 -17.04 28.95
N LEU A 200 -22.54 -16.17 29.76
CA LEU A 200 -23.22 -15.57 30.91
C LEU A 200 -24.41 -14.70 30.49
N LYS A 201 -24.28 -13.94 29.40
CA LYS A 201 -25.38 -13.15 28.82
C LYS A 201 -26.57 -14.04 28.40
N ARG A 202 -26.31 -15.22 27.83
CA ARG A 202 -27.36 -16.21 27.50
C ARG A 202 -28.03 -16.74 28.77
N LYS A 203 -27.25 -17.21 29.74
CA LYS A 203 -27.79 -17.72 31.02
C LYS A 203 -28.62 -16.67 31.78
N LEU A 204 -28.19 -15.40 31.75
CA LEU A 204 -28.94 -14.30 32.34
C LEU A 204 -30.29 -14.09 31.63
N LYS A 205 -30.31 -14.19 30.30
CA LYS A 205 -31.55 -14.13 29.52
C LYS A 205 -32.47 -15.30 29.87
N ASP A 206 -31.95 -16.52 29.86
CA ASP A 206 -32.73 -17.73 30.18
C ASP A 206 -33.33 -17.65 31.59
N ALA A 207 -32.55 -17.18 32.57
CA ALA A 207 -33.03 -16.97 33.95
C ALA A 207 -34.10 -15.87 34.05
N LYS A 208 -34.01 -14.80 33.25
CA LYS A 208 -35.05 -13.77 33.19
C LYS A 208 -36.34 -14.32 32.58
N ASP A 209 -36.24 -15.04 31.47
CA ASP A 209 -37.39 -15.63 30.78
C ASP A 209 -38.09 -16.68 31.68
N GLU A 210 -37.31 -17.49 32.42
CA GLU A 210 -37.83 -18.41 33.43
C GLU A 210 -38.56 -17.67 34.56
N ASN A 211 -37.98 -16.57 35.07
CA ASN A 211 -38.60 -15.78 36.14
C ASN A 211 -39.93 -15.17 35.68
N ILE A 212 -40.00 -14.66 34.44
CA ILE A 212 -41.25 -14.20 33.83
C ILE A 212 -42.29 -15.34 33.78
N GLY A 213 -41.87 -16.54 33.38
CA GLY A 213 -42.75 -17.72 33.37
C GLY A 213 -43.28 -18.08 34.78
N ILE A 214 -42.41 -18.05 35.79
CA ILE A 214 -42.80 -18.30 37.19
C ILE A 214 -43.82 -17.25 37.65
N PHE A 215 -43.55 -15.95 37.44
CA PHE A 215 -44.48 -14.88 37.80
C PHE A 215 -45.84 -15.03 37.11
N GLY A 216 -45.87 -15.41 35.83
CA GLY A 216 -47.11 -15.70 35.11
C GLY A 216 -47.92 -16.82 35.77
N THR A 217 -47.28 -17.95 36.08
CA THR A 217 -47.99 -19.05 36.75
C THR A 217 -48.40 -18.75 38.20
N MET A 218 -47.62 -17.94 38.92
CA MET A 218 -47.99 -17.48 40.25
C MET A 218 -49.19 -16.53 40.20
N GLU A 219 -49.30 -15.70 39.16
CA GLU A 219 -50.46 -14.85 38.92
C GLU A 219 -51.73 -15.67 38.64
N GLU A 220 -51.62 -16.70 37.79
CA GLU A 220 -52.71 -17.66 37.53
C GLU A 220 -53.15 -18.39 38.80
N LEU A 221 -52.20 -18.91 39.57
CA LEU A 221 -52.47 -19.55 40.86
C LEU A 221 -53.21 -18.58 41.80
N GLY A 222 -52.77 -17.32 41.85
CA GLY A 222 -53.43 -16.27 42.62
C GLY A 222 -54.87 -15.99 42.15
N LYS A 223 -55.13 -16.03 40.84
CA LYS A 223 -56.50 -15.92 40.28
C LYS A 223 -57.37 -17.11 40.71
N GLU A 224 -56.85 -18.33 40.62
CA GLU A 224 -57.56 -19.55 41.02
C GLU A 224 -57.88 -19.57 42.52
N VAL A 225 -56.92 -19.19 43.38
CA VAL A 225 -57.13 -19.07 44.84
C VAL A 225 -58.19 -18.02 45.15
N ARG A 226 -58.14 -16.84 44.53
CA ARG A 226 -59.17 -15.80 44.73
C ARG A 226 -60.56 -16.29 44.33
N ALA A 227 -60.68 -17.00 43.20
CA ALA A 227 -61.93 -17.60 42.76
C ALA A 227 -62.41 -18.72 43.72
N GLY A 228 -61.50 -19.53 44.24
CA GLY A 228 -61.80 -20.53 45.30
C GLY A 228 -62.32 -19.88 46.57
N LEU A 229 -61.64 -18.86 47.09
CA LEU A 229 -62.06 -18.10 48.26
C LEU A 229 -63.42 -17.43 48.05
N ALA A 230 -63.67 -16.86 46.86
CA ALA A 230 -64.97 -16.29 46.53
C ALA A 230 -66.09 -17.33 46.57
N ARG A 231 -65.84 -18.54 46.02
CA ARG A 231 -66.77 -19.68 46.06
C ARG A 231 -67.06 -20.15 47.49
N ILE A 232 -66.04 -20.27 48.34
CA ILE A 232 -66.21 -20.64 49.76
C ILE A 232 -67.01 -19.57 50.50
N ARG A 233 -66.70 -18.29 50.25
CA ARG A 233 -67.39 -17.17 50.90
C ARG A 233 -68.86 -17.08 50.46
N SER A 234 -69.16 -17.30 49.18
CA SER A 234 -70.54 -17.33 48.69
C SER A 234 -71.30 -18.53 49.23
N SER A 235 -70.69 -19.72 49.28
CA SER A 235 -71.32 -20.93 49.80
C SER A 235 -71.61 -20.85 51.30
N PHE A 236 -70.67 -20.31 52.08
CA PHE A 236 -70.86 -20.12 53.52
C PHE A 236 -71.99 -19.13 53.80
N ARG A 237 -72.05 -18.01 53.06
CA ARG A 237 -73.16 -17.06 53.16
C ARG A 237 -74.49 -17.69 52.77
N GLN A 238 -74.54 -18.48 51.69
CA GLN A 238 -75.76 -19.15 51.24
C GLN A 238 -76.26 -20.16 52.28
N ARG A 239 -75.36 -20.93 52.91
CA ARG A 239 -75.73 -21.85 54.00
C ARG A 239 -76.33 -21.13 55.20
N MET A 240 -75.78 -19.97 55.59
CA MET A 240 -76.33 -19.16 56.69
C MET A 240 -77.71 -18.56 56.38
N VAL A 241 -78.07 -18.38 55.11
CA VAL A 241 -79.34 -17.79 54.68
C VAL A 241 -80.42 -18.84 54.42
N SER A 242 -80.05 -20.05 53.98
CA SER A 242 -81.01 -21.04 53.43
C SER A 242 -81.48 -22.09 54.45
N GLY A 243 -80.76 -22.32 55.55
CA GLY A 243 -81.14 -23.25 56.63
C GLY A 243 -81.23 -24.74 56.28
N ASP A 244 -81.25 -25.11 54.99
CA ASP A 244 -81.42 -26.48 54.51
C ASP A 244 -80.07 -27.08 54.07
N GLU A 245 -79.61 -28.13 54.78
CA GLU A 245 -78.41 -28.89 54.43
C GLU A 245 -78.80 -30.09 53.54
N GLN A 246 -78.79 -29.89 52.22
CA GLN A 246 -78.78 -31.01 51.28
C GLN A 246 -77.36 -31.63 51.29
N PRO A 247 -77.19 -32.89 51.73
CA PRO A 247 -75.87 -33.52 51.89
C PRO A 247 -75.08 -33.67 50.58
N GLY A 248 -75.76 -33.68 49.43
CA GLY A 248 -75.12 -33.77 48.11
C GLY A 248 -74.37 -32.50 47.67
N ASP A 249 -74.80 -31.32 48.15
CA ASP A 249 -74.22 -30.02 47.75
C ASP A 249 -72.87 -29.74 48.45
N SER A 250 -72.64 -30.30 49.64
CA SER A 250 -71.34 -30.23 50.32
C SER A 250 -70.28 -31.11 49.68
N GLU A 251 -70.64 -32.33 49.28
CA GLU A 251 -69.73 -33.30 48.68
C GLU A 251 -69.16 -32.79 47.34
N GLU A 252 -70.03 -32.19 46.51
CA GLU A 252 -69.63 -31.62 45.22
C GLU A 252 -68.69 -30.41 45.38
N LYS A 253 -68.90 -29.59 46.42
CA LYS A 253 -68.05 -28.44 46.77
C LYS A 253 -66.69 -28.88 47.31
N ILE A 254 -66.67 -29.91 48.15
CA ILE A 254 -65.43 -30.54 48.63
C ILE A 254 -64.65 -31.11 47.44
N SER A 255 -65.31 -31.87 46.57
CA SER A 255 -64.72 -32.42 45.34
C SER A 255 -64.18 -31.32 44.39
N ALA A 256 -64.85 -30.17 44.30
CA ALA A 256 -64.38 -29.03 43.51
C ALA A 256 -63.14 -28.36 44.13
N LEU A 257 -63.06 -28.32 45.46
CA LEU A 257 -61.92 -27.77 46.18
C LEU A 257 -60.71 -28.72 46.12
N GLU A 258 -60.95 -30.02 46.23
CA GLU A 258 -59.93 -31.06 46.04
C GLU A 258 -59.31 -31.00 44.65
N ARG A 259 -60.11 -30.92 43.58
CA ARG A 259 -59.62 -30.72 42.20
C ARG A 259 -58.79 -29.44 42.04
N MET A 260 -59.11 -28.38 42.77
CA MET A 260 -58.32 -27.14 42.77
C MET A 260 -56.97 -27.34 43.47
N PHE A 261 -56.95 -27.96 44.65
CA PHE A 261 -55.71 -28.25 45.36
C PHE A 261 -54.82 -29.25 44.61
N GLU A 262 -55.42 -30.22 43.92
CA GLU A 262 -54.71 -31.16 43.05
C GLU A 262 -54.06 -30.44 41.85
N SER A 263 -54.78 -29.51 41.22
CA SER A 263 -54.22 -28.61 40.20
C SER A 263 -53.03 -27.79 40.73
N PHE A 264 -53.12 -27.28 41.96
CA PHE A 264 -52.02 -26.55 42.60
C PHE A 264 -50.80 -27.44 42.85
N ASN A 265 -51.01 -28.64 43.39
CA ASN A 265 -49.93 -29.62 43.61
C ASN A 265 -49.23 -29.99 42.30
N MET A 266 -50.00 -30.20 41.22
CA MET A 266 -49.43 -30.42 39.89
C MET A 266 -48.60 -29.23 39.39
N LYS A 267 -49.07 -27.99 39.59
CA LYS A 267 -48.33 -26.78 39.18
C LYS A 267 -47.06 -26.58 40.01
N ILE A 268 -47.11 -26.78 41.33
CA ILE A 268 -45.97 -26.64 42.23
C ILE A 268 -44.89 -27.71 41.96
N SER A 269 -45.29 -28.97 41.75
CA SER A 269 -44.37 -30.08 41.47
C SER A 269 -43.56 -29.85 40.18
N LYS A 270 -44.18 -29.28 39.15
CA LYS A 270 -43.50 -28.91 37.89
C LYS A 270 -42.34 -27.90 38.08
N TYR A 271 -42.41 -27.05 39.11
CA TYR A 271 -41.36 -26.07 39.41
C TYR A 271 -40.33 -26.58 40.42
N GLY A 272 -40.73 -27.45 41.36
CA GLY A 272 -39.83 -28.07 42.33
C GLY A 272 -38.72 -28.92 41.68
N HIS A 273 -39.03 -29.64 40.59
CA HIS A 273 -38.05 -30.48 39.91
C HIS A 273 -36.97 -29.71 39.11
N LYS A 274 -37.28 -28.51 38.59
CA LYS A 274 -36.34 -27.74 37.76
C LYS A 274 -35.22 -27.04 38.55
N LYS A 275 -35.43 -26.80 39.85
CA LYS A 275 -34.46 -26.10 40.71
C LYS A 275 -33.20 -26.94 41.02
N ASN A 276 -33.29 -28.27 40.92
CA ASN A 276 -32.21 -29.20 41.25
C ASN A 276 -31.24 -29.46 40.08
N GLU A 277 -31.52 -28.95 38.88
CA GLU A 277 -30.69 -29.17 37.67
C GLU A 277 -29.69 -28.03 37.41
N ARG A 278 -29.76 -26.92 38.17
CA ARG A 278 -28.79 -25.81 38.07
C ARG A 278 -27.50 -26.17 38.81
N VAL A 279 -26.49 -26.57 38.05
CA VAL A 279 -25.09 -26.70 38.50
C VAL A 279 -24.59 -25.34 39.04
N GLU A 280 -24.14 -25.34 40.30
CA GLU A 280 -23.45 -24.21 40.93
C GLU A 280 -22.18 -23.83 40.14
N PRO A 281 -21.99 -22.57 39.75
CA PRO A 281 -20.72 -22.13 39.18
C PRO A 281 -19.70 -21.90 40.30
N LYS A 282 -18.84 -22.88 40.56
CA LYS A 282 -17.54 -22.66 41.19
C LYS A 282 -16.62 -21.95 40.19
N ALA A 283 -16.39 -20.67 40.36
CA ALA A 283 -15.29 -19.96 39.73
C ALA A 283 -14.73 -18.92 40.69
N GLU A 284 -13.68 -19.29 41.42
CA GLU A 284 -12.79 -18.34 42.09
C GLU A 284 -12.10 -17.48 41.01
N ILE A 285 -12.50 -16.22 40.92
CA ILE A 285 -11.78 -15.22 40.14
C ILE A 285 -10.60 -14.78 41.00
N LYS A 286 -9.42 -15.38 40.80
CA LYS A 286 -8.17 -14.80 41.32
C LYS A 286 -7.85 -13.56 40.51
N ALA A 287 -8.08 -12.39 41.10
CA ALA A 287 -7.56 -11.13 40.62
C ALA A 287 -6.02 -11.17 40.75
N ALA A 288 -5.31 -11.12 39.63
CA ALA A 288 -3.87 -10.93 39.63
C ALA A 288 -3.58 -9.47 39.97
N GLU A 289 -2.95 -9.25 41.11
CA GLU A 289 -2.45 -7.95 41.55
C GLU A 289 -1.39 -7.44 40.57
N SER A 290 -1.63 -6.26 40.01
CA SER A 290 -0.65 -5.49 39.26
C SER A 290 0.35 -4.87 40.22
N SER A 291 1.57 -5.41 40.28
CA SER A 291 2.71 -4.69 40.86
C SER A 291 3.41 -3.91 39.76
N VAL A 292 3.03 -2.64 39.63
CA VAL A 292 3.87 -1.61 39.01
C VAL A 292 4.76 -1.09 40.13
N LEU A 293 6.06 -1.31 40.04
CA LEU A 293 7.06 -0.60 40.83
C LEU A 293 8.16 -0.11 39.88
N ALA A 294 8.34 1.20 39.98
CA ALA A 294 9.28 2.14 39.39
C ALA A 294 10.56 1.58 38.76
#